data_AF-A0AAD6NEN0-F1
#
_entry.id   AF-A0AAD6NEN0-F1
#
_cell.length_a   1.000
_cell.length_b   1.000
_cell.length_c   1.000
_cell.angle_alpha   90.00
_cell.angle_beta   90.00
_cell.angle_gamma   90.00
#
_symmetry.space_group_name_H-M   'P 1'
#
loop_
_entity.id
_entity.type
_entity.pdbx_description
1 polymer ?
#
loop_
_entity_poly.entity_id
_entity_poly.type
_entity_poly.pdbx_seq_one_letter_code
_entity_poly.pdbx_strand_id
1 'polypeptide(L)'
;MNRGSANPLPVAILGRLLAGLGGAGMVDLASVALNEMADLREVAVLRSYLTACIVLGGLVGAPLGAFLTSVLGWRISFFLHIPLVFICAIVTTFKLLADSRASSQETGLGDEEKWPKKPTTDRPSLDMGGIITLSCTIVAFVLLIQFSSEYDLSGARMGIPIGLGIAFLVCATLFGIVEVNWTSNPVIPFHLVKTTQVGLIWGATFFSSMANFVSGLCLIPLSVGATIGAILTGMIVKRYESLPDPPSAQV
;
A
#
# COMPACT_ATOMS: atom_id res chain seq x y z
N MET A 1 -0.40 -42.09 15.43
CA MET A 1 -1.04 -41.71 16.71
C MET A 1 -1.50 -40.25 16.60
N ASN A 2 -2.81 -40.03 16.52
CA ASN A 2 -3.59 -38.78 16.58
C ASN A 2 -2.94 -37.44 16.15
N ARG A 3 -3.30 -36.96 14.94
CA ARG A 3 -3.44 -35.52 14.67
C ARG A 3 -4.90 -35.17 14.42
N GLY A 4 -5.70 -35.34 15.46
CA GLY A 4 -6.96 -34.63 15.61
C GLY A 4 -6.65 -33.17 15.96
N SER A 5 -6.52 -32.31 14.95
CA SER A 5 -6.76 -30.88 15.10
C SER A 5 -7.83 -30.54 14.09
N ALA A 6 -9.03 -30.28 14.60
CA ALA A 6 -10.22 -29.94 13.83
C ALA A 6 -9.91 -28.90 12.73
N ASN A 7 -10.31 -29.22 11.50
CA ASN A 7 -10.46 -28.31 10.36
C ASN A 7 -9.30 -27.30 10.12
N PRO A 8 -8.17 -27.71 9.50
CA PRO A 8 -7.10 -26.79 9.14
C PRO A 8 -7.49 -25.78 8.04
N LEU A 9 -8.53 -26.06 7.24
CA LEU A 9 -8.93 -25.24 6.10
C LEU A 9 -9.53 -23.88 6.51
N PRO A 10 -10.57 -23.80 7.36
CA PRO A 10 -11.11 -22.51 7.81
C PRO A 10 -10.08 -21.63 8.53
N VAL A 11 -9.23 -22.23 9.38
CA VAL A 11 -8.19 -21.50 10.11
C VAL A 11 -7.13 -20.92 9.16
N ALA A 12 -6.72 -21.68 8.14
CA ALA A 12 -5.80 -21.19 7.12
C ALA A 12 -6.42 -20.07 6.27
N ILE A 13 -7.72 -20.17 5.95
CA ILE A 13 -8.46 -19.13 5.23
C ILE A 13 -8.54 -17.85 6.08
N LEU A 14 -8.94 -17.95 7.34
CA LEU A 14 -8.98 -16.81 8.27
C LEU A 14 -7.60 -16.16 8.44
N GLY A 15 -6.55 -16.97 8.53
CA GLY A 15 -5.17 -16.47 8.58
C GLY A 15 -4.79 -15.67 7.33
N ARG A 16 -5.20 -16.13 6.13
CA ARG A 16 -4.98 -15.38 4.88
C ARG A 16 -5.79 -14.11 4.80
N LEU A 17 -7.03 -14.10 5.29
CA LEU A 17 -7.86 -12.90 5.35
C LEU A 17 -7.22 -11.84 6.24
N LEU A 18 -6.78 -12.22 7.44
CA LEU A 18 -6.11 -11.31 8.38
C LEU A 18 -4.77 -10.82 7.84
N ALA A 19 -3.96 -11.71 7.26
CA ALA A 19 -2.69 -11.31 6.65
C ALA A 19 -2.88 -10.37 5.45
N GLY A 20 -3.91 -10.60 4.63
CA GLY A 20 -4.26 -9.72 3.51
C GLY A 20 -4.69 -8.33 3.97
N LEU A 21 -5.56 -8.26 4.98
CA LEU A 21 -6.02 -7.00 5.58
C LEU A 21 -4.85 -6.21 6.19
N GLY A 22 -3.96 -6.87 6.93
CA GLY A 22 -2.76 -6.25 7.48
C GLY A 22 -1.80 -5.78 6.39
N GLY A 23 -1.56 -6.62 5.37
CA GLY A 23 -0.69 -6.31 4.24
C GLY A 23 -1.11 -5.06 3.47
N ALA A 24 -2.40 -4.92 3.19
CA ALA A 24 -2.94 -3.77 2.47
C ALA A 24 -2.75 -2.46 3.25
N GLY A 25 -2.99 -2.47 4.57
CA GLY A 25 -2.88 -1.26 5.41
C GLY A 25 -1.45 -0.85 5.76
N MET A 26 -0.50 -1.80 5.85
CA MET A 26 0.87 -1.49 6.28
C MET A 26 1.59 -0.50 5.36
N VAL A 27 1.47 -0.67 4.03
CA VAL A 27 2.14 0.21 3.06
C VAL A 27 1.54 1.62 3.08
N ASP A 28 0.24 1.71 3.27
CA ASP A 28 -0.48 2.98 3.34
C ASP A 28 -0.13 3.74 4.64
N LEU A 29 -0.20 3.07 5.79
CA LEU A 29 0.20 3.64 7.07
C LEU A 29 1.67 4.07 7.09
N ALA A 30 2.57 3.30 6.48
CA ALA A 30 3.98 3.69 6.34
C ALA A 30 4.12 4.97 5.49
N SER A 31 3.34 5.10 4.42
CA SER A 31 3.36 6.28 3.56
C SER A 31 2.81 7.53 4.28
N VAL A 32 1.74 7.37 5.05
CA VAL A 32 1.17 8.44 5.88
C VAL A 32 2.16 8.86 6.95
N ALA A 33 2.74 7.91 7.69
CA ALA A 33 3.74 8.20 8.73
C ALA A 33 4.97 8.93 8.16
N LEU A 34 5.45 8.55 6.97
CA LEU A 34 6.53 9.26 6.31
C LEU A 34 6.16 10.70 5.94
N ASN A 35 4.94 10.93 5.45
CA ASN A 35 4.48 12.27 5.11
C ASN A 35 4.27 13.16 6.33
N GLU A 36 3.96 12.58 7.50
CA GLU A 36 3.82 13.33 8.75
C GLU A 36 5.17 13.64 9.40
N MET A 37 6.15 12.75 9.26
CA MET A 37 7.47 12.89 9.89
C MET A 37 8.49 13.67 9.06
N ALA A 38 8.34 13.70 7.75
CA ALA A 38 9.32 14.30 6.84
C ALA A 38 8.74 15.52 6.11
N ASP A 39 9.56 16.56 5.96
CA ASP A 39 9.22 17.69 5.10
C ASP A 39 8.93 17.21 3.67
N LEU A 40 8.02 17.89 2.97
CA LEU A 40 7.59 17.61 1.58
C LEU A 40 8.75 17.32 0.62
N ARG A 41 9.93 17.87 0.92
CA ARG A 41 11.18 17.76 0.17
C ARG A 41 11.92 16.43 0.39
N GLU A 42 11.89 15.86 1.59
CA GLU A 42 12.59 14.61 1.92
C GLU A 42 11.73 13.36 1.67
N VAL A 43 10.40 13.53 1.59
CA VAL A 43 9.44 12.45 1.31
C VAL A 43 9.79 11.67 0.05
N ALA A 44 10.23 12.32 -1.03
CA ALA A 44 10.58 11.65 -2.28
C ALA A 44 11.77 10.68 -2.12
N VAL A 45 12.76 11.07 -1.33
CA VAL A 45 13.95 10.25 -1.05
C VAL A 45 13.60 9.11 -0.09
N LEU A 46 12.81 9.38 0.94
CA LEU A 46 12.34 8.34 1.87
C LEU A 46 11.47 7.30 1.17
N ARG A 47 10.63 7.73 0.22
CA ARG A 47 9.80 6.83 -0.58
C ARG A 47 10.62 5.95 -1.52
N SER A 48 11.73 6.45 -2.07
CA SER A 48 12.64 5.62 -2.88
C SER A 48 13.38 4.59 -2.03
N TYR A 49 13.78 4.94 -0.79
CA TYR A 49 14.30 3.98 0.18
C TYR A 49 13.28 2.89 0.55
N LEU A 50 12.03 3.26 0.84
CA LEU A 50 10.97 2.27 1.10
C LEU A 50 10.79 1.31 -0.08
N THR A 51 10.72 1.87 -1.29
CA THR A 51 10.56 1.06 -2.51
C THR A 51 11.72 0.07 -2.67
N ALA A 52 12.94 0.51 -2.36
CA ALA A 52 14.11 -0.36 -2.38
C ALA A 52 14.03 -1.49 -1.35
N CYS A 53 13.62 -1.19 -0.13
CA CYS A 53 13.40 -2.21 0.90
C CYS A 53 12.31 -3.22 0.47
N ILE A 54 11.24 -2.78 -0.18
CA ILE A 54 10.18 -3.65 -0.70
C ILE A 54 10.73 -4.60 -1.78
N VAL A 55 11.50 -4.08 -2.74
CA VAL A 55 12.09 -4.88 -3.81
C VAL A 55 13.11 -5.89 -3.24
N LEU A 56 13.99 -5.44 -2.35
CA LEU A 56 14.94 -6.33 -1.67
C LEU A 56 14.23 -7.41 -0.85
N GLY A 57 13.17 -7.03 -0.13
CA GLY A 57 12.33 -7.95 0.62
C GLY A 57 11.67 -9.00 -0.28
N GLY A 58 11.15 -8.60 -1.44
CA GLY A 58 10.61 -9.52 -2.44
C GLY A 58 11.66 -10.48 -3.00
N LEU A 59 12.86 -9.97 -3.30
CA LEU A 59 13.98 -10.74 -3.85
C LEU A 59 14.52 -11.79 -2.87
N VAL A 60 14.70 -11.42 -1.60
CA VAL A 60 15.21 -12.32 -0.56
C VAL A 60 14.11 -13.22 -0.02
N GLY A 61 12.88 -12.72 0.06
CA GLY A 61 11.75 -13.41 0.66
C GLY A 61 11.33 -14.68 -0.08
N ALA A 62 11.30 -14.67 -1.41
CA ALA A 62 10.88 -15.84 -2.20
C ALA A 62 11.84 -17.05 -2.07
N PRO A 63 13.17 -16.91 -2.25
CA PRO A 63 14.12 -17.99 -2.00
C PRO A 63 14.15 -18.44 -0.54
N LEU A 64 14.12 -17.50 0.41
CA LEU A 64 14.14 -17.81 1.84
C LEU A 64 12.89 -18.59 2.25
N GLY A 65 11.72 -18.19 1.77
CA GLY A 65 10.45 -18.90 2.00
C GLY A 65 10.43 -20.29 1.36
N ALA A 66 10.99 -20.44 0.16
CA ALA A 66 11.13 -21.74 -0.50
C ALA A 66 12.05 -22.68 0.29
N PHE A 67 13.19 -22.18 0.77
CA PHE A 67 14.12 -22.94 1.60
C PHE A 67 13.53 -23.33 2.97
N LEU A 68 12.83 -22.42 3.64
CA LEU A 68 12.16 -22.73 4.91
C LEU A 68 11.08 -23.81 4.73
N THR A 69 10.32 -23.72 3.65
CA THR A 69 9.23 -24.68 3.37
C THR A 69 9.79 -26.06 3.02
N SER A 70 10.95 -26.14 2.36
CA SER A 70 11.58 -27.42 2.00
C SER A 70 12.23 -28.14 3.18
N VAL A 71 12.78 -27.42 4.17
CA VAL A 71 13.45 -28.02 5.34
C VAL A 71 12.50 -28.26 6.51
N LEU A 72 11.66 -27.28 6.85
CA LEU A 72 10.88 -27.24 8.10
C LEU A 72 9.37 -27.45 7.88
N GLY A 73 8.94 -27.56 6.62
CA GLY A 73 7.55 -27.69 6.24
C GLY A 73 6.77 -26.36 6.30
N TRP A 74 5.68 -26.31 5.55
CA TRP A 74 4.90 -25.07 5.31
C TRP A 74 4.33 -24.41 6.58
N ARG A 75 4.14 -25.16 7.67
CA ARG A 75 3.53 -24.63 8.90
C ARG A 75 4.44 -23.65 9.64
N ILE A 76 5.75 -23.90 9.62
CA ILE A 76 6.73 -23.08 10.33
C ILE A 76 6.87 -21.70 9.68
N SER A 77 6.63 -21.60 8.38
CA SER A 77 6.58 -20.32 7.66
C SER A 77 5.57 -19.34 8.27
N PHE A 78 4.43 -19.84 8.78
CA PHE A 78 3.45 -19.00 9.47
C PHE A 78 3.88 -18.61 10.88
N PHE A 79 4.52 -19.52 11.60
CA PHE A 79 5.04 -19.23 12.94
C PHE A 79 6.18 -18.22 12.91
N LEU A 80 6.96 -18.13 11.83
CA LEU A 80 8.03 -17.15 11.68
C LEU A 80 7.51 -15.70 11.60
N HIS A 81 6.31 -15.50 11.06
CA HIS A 81 5.74 -14.15 10.95
C HIS A 81 5.36 -13.58 12.32
N ILE A 82 4.91 -14.42 13.26
CA ILE A 82 4.44 -14.00 14.59
C ILE A 82 5.53 -13.25 15.39
N PRO A 83 6.76 -13.79 15.61
CA PRO A 83 7.81 -13.09 16.34
C PRO A 83 8.28 -11.84 15.60
N LEU A 84 8.31 -11.87 14.26
CA LEU A 84 8.73 -10.71 13.46
C LEU A 84 7.75 -9.55 13.62
N VAL A 85 6.45 -9.82 13.52
CA VAL A 85 5.39 -8.82 13.76
C VAL A 85 5.45 -8.32 15.19
N PHE A 86 5.69 -9.19 16.16
CA PHE A 86 5.80 -8.79 17.56
C PHE A 86 6.99 -7.86 17.81
N ILE A 87 8.16 -8.16 17.24
CA ILE A 87 9.35 -7.28 17.31
C ILE A 87 9.05 -5.93 16.66
N CYS A 88 8.42 -5.92 15.48
CA CYS A 88 8.07 -4.70 14.78
C CYS A 88 7.07 -3.85 15.59
N ALA A 89 6.06 -4.49 16.18
CA ALA A 89 5.09 -3.84 17.06
C ALA A 89 5.78 -3.22 18.28
N ILE A 90 6.67 -3.97 18.95
CA ILE A 90 7.47 -3.48 20.07
C ILE A 90 8.29 -2.25 19.67
N VAL A 91 9.07 -2.35 18.60
CA VAL A 91 9.95 -1.25 18.15
C VAL A 91 9.13 -0.01 17.83
N THR A 92 8.01 -0.16 17.10
CA THR A 92 7.11 0.94 16.77
C THR A 92 6.49 1.55 18.01
N THR A 93 5.98 0.75 18.96
CA THR A 93 5.42 1.26 20.22
C THR A 93 6.48 1.99 21.04
N PHE A 94 7.70 1.45 21.18
CA PHE A 94 8.77 2.13 21.91
C PHE A 94 9.21 3.44 21.25
N LYS A 95 9.32 3.48 19.92
CA LYS A 95 9.70 4.69 19.18
C LYS A 95 8.62 5.76 19.21
N LEU A 96 7.36 5.40 19.01
CA LEU A 96 6.23 6.34 19.11
C LEU A 96 6.06 6.87 20.53
N LEU A 97 6.24 6.03 21.56
CA LEU A 97 6.21 6.47 22.95
C LEU A 97 7.43 7.34 23.33
N ALA A 98 8.61 7.06 22.78
CA ALA A 98 9.79 7.89 23.01
C ALA A 98 9.64 9.28 22.38
N ASP A 99 9.09 9.36 21.17
CA ASP A 99 8.83 10.61 20.47
C ASP A 99 7.73 11.44 21.16
N SER A 100 6.65 10.77 21.61
CA SER A 100 5.60 11.39 22.42
C SER A 100 6.12 11.94 23.75
N ARG A 101 7.12 11.29 24.37
CA ARG A 101 7.76 11.75 25.61
C ARG A 101 8.75 12.88 25.39
N ALA A 102 9.52 12.86 24.31
CA ALA A 102 10.42 13.94 23.94
C ALA A 102 9.65 15.25 23.71
N SER A 103 8.53 15.19 22.97
CA SER A 103 7.63 16.33 22.77
C SER A 103 6.97 16.84 24.08
N SER A 104 6.80 15.97 25.09
CA SER A 104 6.19 16.34 26.37
C SER A 104 7.19 16.89 27.41
N GLN A 105 8.49 16.69 27.22
CA GLN A 105 9.52 17.07 28.20
C GLN A 105 10.12 18.47 27.93
N GLU A 106 10.00 18.99 26.70
CA GLU A 106 10.41 20.36 26.37
C GLU A 106 9.40 21.44 26.77
N THR A 107 8.23 21.08 27.34
CA THR A 107 7.19 22.04 27.75
C THR A 107 7.34 22.57 29.19
N GLY A 108 8.56 22.55 29.74
CA GLY A 108 8.84 22.92 31.11
C GLY A 108 10.05 23.83 31.28
N LEU A 109 10.06 25.00 30.61
CA LEU A 109 10.57 26.30 31.07
C LEU A 109 10.81 27.21 29.84
N GLY A 110 10.09 28.33 29.76
CA GLY A 110 10.46 29.49 28.94
C GLY A 110 9.76 29.62 27.59
N ASP A 111 8.95 30.68 27.52
CA ASP A 111 8.58 31.46 26.34
C ASP A 111 7.55 30.88 25.34
N GLU A 112 6.47 31.65 25.20
CA GLU A 112 5.28 31.40 24.38
C GLU A 112 5.56 31.47 22.86
N GLU A 113 6.34 30.54 22.30
CA GLU A 113 6.23 30.23 20.88
C GLU A 113 5.11 29.23 20.65
N LYS A 114 3.93 29.82 20.46
CA LYS A 114 2.68 29.22 20.02
C LYS A 114 2.92 28.39 18.75
N TRP A 115 3.27 27.12 18.94
CA TRP A 115 3.11 26.08 17.94
C TRP A 115 1.74 26.26 17.27
N PRO A 116 1.64 26.25 15.93
CA PRO A 116 0.34 26.34 15.28
C PRO A 116 -0.50 25.20 15.83
N LYS A 117 -1.54 25.57 16.59
CA LYS A 117 -2.56 24.63 17.09
C LYS A 117 -2.91 23.72 15.92
N LYS A 118 -2.74 22.40 16.10
CA LYS A 118 -3.26 21.38 15.17
C LYS A 118 -4.62 21.88 14.69
N PRO A 119 -4.87 21.98 13.37
CA PRO A 119 -6.12 22.53 12.87
C PRO A 119 -7.26 21.84 13.61
N THR A 120 -8.09 22.66 14.24
CA THR A 120 -9.25 22.24 15.00
C THR A 120 -10.00 21.20 14.19
N THR A 121 -10.05 20.01 14.77
CA THR A 121 -10.64 18.79 14.24
C THR A 121 -12.09 19.02 13.80
N ASP A 122 -12.29 19.43 12.56
CA ASP A 122 -13.28 18.75 11.74
C ASP A 122 -12.63 17.43 11.38
N ARG A 123 -13.11 16.33 11.96
CA ARG A 123 -12.69 15.00 11.51
C ARG A 123 -13.04 14.97 10.02
N PRO A 124 -12.08 14.83 9.08
CA PRO A 124 -12.47 14.56 7.71
C PRO A 124 -13.36 13.32 7.79
N SER A 125 -14.64 13.51 7.49
CA SER A 125 -15.63 12.45 7.57
C SER A 125 -15.21 11.43 6.54
N LEU A 126 -14.52 10.40 7.01
CA LEU A 126 -14.08 9.29 6.19
C LEU A 126 -15.35 8.70 5.58
N ASP A 127 -15.47 8.77 4.27
CA ASP A 127 -16.66 8.28 3.59
C ASP A 127 -16.67 6.75 3.62
N MET A 128 -17.25 6.21 4.69
CA MET A 128 -17.36 4.78 4.90
C MET A 128 -18.22 4.13 3.82
N GLY A 129 -19.19 4.87 3.25
CA GLY A 129 -20.07 4.38 2.19
C GLY A 129 -19.30 4.15 0.89
N GLY A 130 -18.53 5.13 0.44
CA GLY A 130 -17.64 5.02 -0.70
C GLY A 130 -16.58 3.94 -0.50
N ILE A 131 -15.92 3.88 0.67
CA ILE A 131 -14.90 2.85 0.95
C ILE A 131 -15.47 1.44 0.89
N ILE A 132 -16.64 1.19 1.48
CA ILE A 132 -17.28 -0.15 1.45
C ILE A 132 -17.66 -0.52 0.02
N THR A 133 -18.25 0.42 -0.73
CA THR A 133 -18.71 0.17 -2.10
C THR A 133 -17.53 -0.05 -3.06
N LEU A 134 -16.46 0.72 -2.89
CA LEU A 134 -15.19 0.55 -3.61
C LEU A 134 -14.56 -0.80 -3.27
N SER A 135 -14.49 -1.17 -1.98
CA SER A 135 -13.95 -2.46 -1.55
C SER A 135 -14.74 -3.62 -2.14
N CYS A 136 -16.08 -3.53 -2.17
CA CYS A 136 -16.95 -4.53 -2.79
C CYS A 136 -16.69 -4.64 -4.30
N THR A 137 -16.52 -3.50 -4.98
CA THR A 137 -16.21 -3.44 -6.42
C THR A 137 -14.85 -4.08 -6.73
N ILE A 138 -13.82 -3.82 -5.93
CA ILE A 138 -12.50 -4.44 -6.07
C ILE A 138 -12.59 -5.96 -5.87
N VAL A 139 -13.30 -6.42 -4.84
CA VAL A 139 -13.48 -7.87 -4.59
C VAL A 139 -14.22 -8.53 -5.76
N ALA A 140 -15.28 -7.91 -6.27
CA ALA A 140 -16.01 -8.40 -7.44
C ALA A 140 -15.11 -8.47 -8.69
N PHE A 141 -14.25 -7.47 -8.90
CA PHE A 141 -13.30 -7.44 -10.01
C PHE A 141 -12.24 -8.54 -9.91
N VAL A 142 -11.66 -8.73 -8.72
CA VAL A 142 -10.66 -9.78 -8.48
C VAL A 142 -11.28 -11.16 -8.67
N LEU A 143 -12.50 -11.39 -8.19
CA LEU A 143 -13.22 -12.64 -8.41
C LEU A 143 -13.53 -12.87 -9.89
N LEU A 144 -13.91 -11.82 -10.63
CA LEU A 144 -14.11 -11.90 -12.08
C LEU A 144 -12.84 -12.40 -12.76
N ILE A 145 -11.69 -11.78 -12.49
CA ILE A 145 -10.40 -12.19 -13.10
C ILE A 145 -10.05 -13.62 -12.71
N GLN A 146 -10.20 -13.97 -11.42
CA GLN A 146 -9.84 -15.29 -10.91
C GLN A 146 -10.66 -16.40 -11.59
N PHE A 147 -11.98 -16.22 -11.66
CA PHE A 147 -12.88 -17.19 -12.29
C PHE A 147 -12.75 -17.17 -13.82
N SER A 148 -12.50 -16.01 -14.42
CA SER A 148 -12.25 -15.90 -15.87
C SER A 148 -10.98 -16.62 -16.31
N SER A 149 -9.98 -16.74 -15.42
CA SER A 149 -8.76 -17.50 -15.72
C SER A 149 -8.96 -19.02 -15.62
N GLU A 150 -9.96 -19.48 -14.88
CA GLU A 150 -10.20 -20.90 -14.60
C GLU A 150 -11.28 -21.51 -15.51
N TYR A 151 -12.22 -20.69 -15.99
CA TYR A 151 -13.28 -21.08 -16.92
C TYR A 151 -13.06 -20.46 -18.30
N ASP A 152 -12.67 -21.30 -19.27
CA ASP A 152 -12.51 -20.89 -20.65
C ASP A 152 -13.87 -20.55 -21.30
N LEU A 153 -13.90 -19.55 -22.20
CA LEU A 153 -15.13 -19.01 -22.81
C LEU A 153 -15.88 -20.02 -23.69
N SER A 154 -15.29 -21.20 -23.94
CA SER A 154 -15.84 -22.24 -24.81
C SER A 154 -16.66 -23.32 -24.07
N GLY A 155 -16.67 -23.33 -22.73
CA GLY A 155 -17.32 -24.38 -21.94
C GLY A 155 -18.79 -24.13 -21.58
N ALA A 156 -19.52 -25.22 -21.24
CA ALA A 156 -20.93 -25.21 -20.79
C ALA A 156 -21.23 -24.40 -19.52
N ARG A 157 -20.22 -23.76 -18.91
CA ARG A 157 -20.32 -22.91 -17.70
C ARG A 157 -19.95 -21.44 -17.99
N MET A 158 -20.08 -21.02 -19.25
CA MET A 158 -19.83 -19.64 -19.71
C MET A 158 -20.66 -18.59 -18.93
N GLY A 159 -21.81 -18.98 -18.38
CA GLY A 159 -22.68 -18.08 -17.61
C GLY A 159 -22.06 -17.53 -16.32
N ILE A 160 -21.07 -18.23 -15.73
CA ILE A 160 -20.43 -17.81 -14.48
C ILE A 160 -19.55 -16.56 -14.69
N PRO A 161 -18.54 -16.54 -15.57
CA PRO A 161 -17.72 -15.35 -15.80
C PRO A 161 -18.54 -14.18 -16.37
N ILE A 162 -19.54 -14.45 -17.20
CA ILE A 162 -20.45 -13.40 -17.71
C ILE A 162 -21.29 -12.80 -16.58
N GLY A 163 -21.84 -13.63 -15.69
CA GLY A 163 -22.62 -13.18 -14.54
C GLY A 163 -21.78 -12.34 -13.56
N LEU A 164 -20.54 -12.74 -13.29
CA LEU A 164 -19.60 -11.93 -12.50
C LEU A 164 -19.21 -10.63 -13.23
N GLY A 165 -19.07 -10.66 -14.55
CA GLY A 165 -18.87 -9.46 -15.37
C GLY A 165 -19.99 -8.45 -15.22
N ILE A 166 -21.24 -8.91 -15.30
CA ILE A 166 -22.42 -8.06 -15.09
C ILE A 166 -22.45 -7.56 -13.65
N ALA A 167 -22.19 -8.42 -12.65
CA ALA A 167 -22.15 -8.01 -11.24
C ALA A 167 -21.08 -6.95 -10.95
N PHE A 168 -19.90 -7.06 -11.58
CA PHE A 168 -18.85 -6.05 -11.51
C PHE A 168 -19.31 -4.72 -12.12
N LEU A 169 -19.93 -4.73 -13.31
CA LEU A 169 -20.45 -3.51 -13.94
C LEU A 169 -21.55 -2.87 -13.08
N VAL A 170 -22.41 -3.66 -12.44
CA VAL A 170 -23.43 -3.17 -11.52
C VAL A 170 -22.80 -2.56 -10.26
N CYS A 171 -21.82 -3.22 -9.64
CA CYS A 171 -21.10 -2.64 -8.49
C CYS A 171 -20.33 -1.37 -8.86
N ALA A 172 -19.67 -1.34 -10.02
CA ALA A 172 -18.92 -0.19 -10.49
C ALA A 172 -19.82 1.02 -10.80
N THR A 173 -21.00 0.77 -11.40
CA THR A 173 -21.99 1.82 -11.63
C THR A 173 -22.62 2.31 -10.33
N LEU A 174 -22.95 1.40 -9.39
CA LEU A 174 -23.39 1.77 -8.04
C LEU A 174 -22.33 2.61 -7.30
N PHE A 175 -21.05 2.23 -7.38
CA PHE A 175 -19.96 3.01 -6.81
C PHE A 175 -19.91 4.42 -7.40
N GLY A 176 -19.96 4.55 -8.72
CA GLY A 176 -19.98 5.86 -9.38
C GLY A 176 -21.18 6.72 -8.97
N ILE A 177 -22.36 6.12 -8.79
CA ILE A 177 -23.57 6.83 -8.35
C ILE A 177 -23.44 7.27 -6.89
N VAL A 178 -22.97 6.40 -5.99
CA VAL A 178 -22.75 6.73 -4.57
C VAL A 178 -21.73 7.86 -4.45
N GLU A 179 -20.63 7.77 -5.17
CA GLU A 179 -19.52 8.73 -5.13
C GLU A 179 -19.88 10.11 -5.74
N VAL A 180 -20.71 10.13 -6.79
CA VAL A 180 -21.10 11.39 -7.45
C VAL A 180 -22.28 12.05 -6.74
N ASN A 181 -23.22 11.26 -6.21
CA ASN A 181 -24.52 11.78 -5.76
C ASN A 181 -24.67 11.84 -4.24
N TRP A 182 -23.89 11.07 -3.47
CA TRP A 182 -24.14 10.88 -2.03
C TRP A 182 -23.04 11.39 -1.11
N THR A 183 -21.84 11.63 -1.61
CA THR A 183 -20.64 11.79 -0.76
C THR A 183 -20.10 13.21 -0.81
N SER A 184 -20.13 13.90 0.34
CA SER A 184 -19.62 15.27 0.47
C SER A 184 -18.09 15.36 0.43
N ASN A 185 -17.38 14.26 0.72
CA ASN A 185 -15.94 14.12 0.61
C ASN A 185 -15.62 12.91 -0.29
N PRO A 186 -15.45 13.10 -1.61
CA PRO A 186 -15.20 11.98 -2.52
C PRO A 186 -13.83 11.33 -2.21
N VAL A 187 -13.82 10.00 -2.15
CA VAL A 187 -12.63 9.15 -2.07
C VAL A 187 -11.72 9.39 -3.27
N ILE A 188 -12.31 9.59 -4.45
CA ILE A 188 -11.57 9.93 -5.68
C ILE A 188 -11.94 11.37 -6.08
N PRO A 189 -11.04 12.36 -5.92
CA PRO A 189 -11.28 13.71 -6.40
C PRO A 189 -11.27 13.72 -7.93
N PHE A 190 -12.44 13.53 -8.56
CA PHE A 190 -12.59 13.45 -10.02
C PHE A 190 -12.08 14.69 -10.75
N HIS A 191 -12.04 15.84 -10.08
CA HIS A 191 -11.42 17.03 -10.62
C HIS A 191 -9.90 16.82 -10.84
N LEU A 192 -9.18 16.24 -9.88
CA LEU A 192 -7.74 15.96 -10.01
C LEU A 192 -7.42 14.96 -11.11
N VAL A 193 -8.31 13.99 -11.34
CA VAL A 193 -8.17 13.01 -12.42
C VAL A 193 -8.40 13.67 -13.79
N LYS A 194 -9.29 14.66 -13.88
CA LYS A 194 -9.61 15.38 -15.12
C LYS A 194 -8.60 16.47 -15.50
N THR A 195 -7.87 17.07 -14.55
CA THR A 195 -7.03 18.27 -14.79
C THR A 195 -5.66 18.01 -15.42
N THR A 196 -5.48 16.87 -16.10
CA THR A 196 -4.32 16.53 -16.96
C THR A 196 -3.05 16.10 -16.20
N GLN A 197 -2.37 15.09 -16.74
CA GLN A 197 -1.17 14.37 -16.23
C GLN A 197 -1.37 13.43 -15.05
N VAL A 198 -2.06 13.79 -13.97
CA VAL A 198 -2.13 12.94 -12.76
C VAL A 198 -2.82 11.59 -13.05
N GLY A 199 -3.98 11.61 -13.71
CA GLY A 199 -4.70 10.38 -14.08
C GLY A 199 -3.90 9.47 -15.02
N LEU A 200 -3.12 10.07 -15.93
CA LEU A 200 -2.24 9.34 -16.85
C LEU A 200 -1.08 8.66 -16.11
N ILE A 201 -0.47 9.34 -15.14
CA ILE A 201 0.62 8.79 -14.33
C ILE A 201 0.12 7.58 -13.53
N TRP A 202 -0.99 7.72 -12.80
CA TRP A 202 -1.56 6.61 -12.03
C TRP A 202 -2.03 5.45 -12.91
N GLY A 203 -2.63 5.75 -14.07
CA GLY A 203 -2.96 4.74 -15.06
C GLY A 203 -1.72 3.99 -15.57
N ALA A 204 -0.66 4.70 -15.92
CA ALA A 204 0.60 4.10 -16.34
C ALA A 204 1.22 3.23 -15.23
N THR A 205 1.20 3.67 -13.96
CA THR A 205 1.66 2.88 -12.82
C THR A 205 0.83 1.61 -12.62
N PHE A 206 -0.49 1.68 -12.82
CA PHE A 206 -1.37 0.51 -12.75
C PHE A 206 -1.03 -0.53 -13.81
N PHE A 207 -0.94 -0.12 -15.08
CA PHE A 207 -0.58 -1.03 -16.18
C PHE A 207 0.84 -1.58 -16.04
N SER A 208 1.79 -0.75 -15.58
CA SER A 208 3.15 -1.19 -15.25
C SER A 208 3.14 -2.25 -14.15
N SER A 209 2.32 -2.09 -13.11
CA SER A 209 2.20 -3.06 -12.02
C SER A 209 1.63 -4.40 -12.50
N MET A 210 0.61 -4.37 -13.37
CA MET A 210 0.04 -5.57 -14.00
C MET A 210 1.09 -6.31 -14.85
N ALA A 211 1.88 -5.56 -15.63
CA ALA A 211 2.95 -6.13 -16.46
C ALA A 211 4.07 -6.77 -15.61
N ASN A 212 4.42 -6.17 -14.48
CA ASN A 212 5.40 -6.73 -13.54
C ASN A 212 4.93 -8.07 -12.95
N PHE A 213 3.63 -8.21 -12.64
CA PHE A 213 3.09 -9.44 -12.07
C PHE A 213 3.03 -10.60 -13.07
N VAL A 214 2.64 -10.32 -14.33
CA VAL A 214 2.55 -11.32 -15.40
C VAL A 214 3.93 -11.87 -15.79
N SER A 215 4.98 -11.05 -15.71
CA SER A 215 6.29 -11.38 -16.30
C SER A 215 7.24 -12.16 -15.37
N GLY A 216 6.85 -12.44 -14.12
CA GLY A 216 7.60 -13.30 -13.20
C GLY A 216 9.09 -12.94 -13.02
N LEU A 217 9.92 -13.96 -12.76
CA LEU A 217 11.36 -13.84 -12.44
C LEU A 217 12.20 -13.12 -13.52
N CYS A 218 11.69 -12.97 -14.75
CA CYS A 218 12.40 -12.32 -15.86
C CYS A 218 12.57 -10.80 -15.68
N LEU A 219 11.74 -10.15 -14.86
CA LEU A 219 11.82 -8.69 -14.62
C LEU A 219 12.57 -8.30 -13.36
N ILE A 220 13.11 -9.26 -12.59
CA ILE A 220 13.96 -8.96 -11.42
C ILE A 220 15.06 -7.94 -11.77
N PRO A 221 15.80 -8.07 -12.89
CA PRO A 221 16.80 -7.09 -13.28
C PRO A 221 16.20 -5.69 -13.57
N LEU A 222 15.00 -5.64 -14.15
CA LEU A 222 14.29 -4.38 -14.43
C LEU A 222 13.83 -3.71 -13.15
N SER A 223 13.26 -4.47 -12.20
CA SER A 223 12.82 -3.95 -10.90
C SER A 223 13.99 -3.41 -10.08
N VAL A 224 15.13 -4.11 -10.12
CA VAL A 224 16.38 -3.63 -9.50
C VAL A 224 16.87 -2.35 -10.19
N GLY A 225 16.90 -2.33 -11.52
CA GLY A 225 17.29 -1.14 -12.29
C GLY A 225 16.39 0.08 -12.03
N ALA A 226 15.08 -0.11 -11.97
CA ALA A 226 14.11 0.93 -11.64
C ALA A 226 14.30 1.46 -10.21
N THR A 227 14.58 0.56 -9.26
CA THR A 227 14.87 0.93 -7.87
C THR A 227 16.15 1.76 -7.77
N ILE A 228 17.22 1.33 -8.44
CA ILE A 228 18.48 2.07 -8.48
C ILE A 228 18.26 3.45 -9.13
N GLY A 229 17.51 3.51 -10.22
CA GLY A 229 17.15 4.77 -10.88
C GLY A 229 16.37 5.72 -9.97
N ALA A 230 15.43 5.21 -9.18
CA ALA A 230 14.66 6.00 -8.21
C ALA A 230 15.53 6.55 -7.08
N ILE A 231 16.46 5.74 -6.55
CA ILE A 231 17.43 6.19 -5.53
C ILE A 231 18.36 7.25 -6.10
N LEU A 232 18.93 7.01 -7.30
CA LEU A 232 19.82 7.95 -7.97
C LEU A 232 19.13 9.28 -8.24
N THR A 233 17.89 9.24 -8.73
CA THR A 233 17.08 10.44 -8.96
C THR A 233 16.85 11.19 -7.64
N GLY A 234 16.51 10.48 -6.56
CA GLY A 234 16.37 11.09 -5.23
C GLY A 234 17.65 11.74 -4.72
N MET A 235 18.81 11.11 -4.94
CA MET A 235 20.11 11.67 -4.58
C MET A 235 20.49 12.89 -5.42
N ILE A 236 20.17 12.88 -6.72
CA ILE A 236 20.42 13.99 -7.64
C ILE A 236 19.60 15.20 -7.21
N VAL A 237 18.31 15.02 -6.92
CA VAL A 237 17.44 16.10 -6.40
C VAL A 237 18.03 16.68 -5.11
N LYS A 238 18.38 15.83 -4.13
CA LYS A 238 19.02 16.29 -2.88
C LYS A 238 20.33 17.06 -3.13
N ARG A 239 21.09 16.72 -4.16
CA ARG A 239 22.35 17.38 -4.50
C ARG A 239 22.16 18.73 -5.17
N TYR A 240 21.19 18.86 -6.08
CA TYR A 240 20.85 20.16 -6.68
C TYR A 240 20.36 21.17 -5.65
N GLU A 241 19.71 20.69 -4.59
CA GLU A 241 19.19 21.51 -3.50
C GLU A 241 20.27 22.00 -2.51
N SER A 242 21.43 21.34 -2.47
CA SER A 242 22.57 21.77 -1.63
C SER A 242 23.42 22.88 -2.25
N LEU A 243 23.11 23.26 -3.50
CA LEU A 243 23.79 24.36 -4.18
C LEU A 243 23.17 25.69 -3.73
N PRO A 244 24.00 26.71 -3.42
CA PRO A 244 23.50 28.04 -3.12
C PRO A 244 22.70 28.58 -4.32
N ASP A 245 21.60 29.28 -4.04
CA ASP A 245 20.76 29.86 -5.08
C ASP A 245 21.60 30.69 -6.05
N PRO A 246 21.38 30.57 -7.37
CA PRO A 246 22.05 31.42 -8.33
C PRO A 246 21.74 32.88 -7.96
N PRO A 247 22.73 33.79 -7.99
CA PRO A 247 22.50 35.19 -7.67
C PRO A 247 21.34 35.68 -8.51
N SER A 248 20.28 36.15 -7.83
CA SER A 248 19.09 36.70 -8.46
C SER A 248 19.52 37.66 -9.55
N ALA A 249 19.29 37.28 -10.81
CA ALA A 249 19.49 38.18 -11.93
C ALA A 249 18.56 39.36 -11.69
N GLN A 250 19.14 40.49 -11.28
CA GLN A 250 18.43 41.75 -11.28
C GLN A 250 18.15 42.11 -12.73
N VAL A 251 16.91 41.86 -13.16
CA VAL A 251 16.31 42.43 -14.37
C VAL A 251 14.89 42.85 -14.02
#